data_AF-A0A0F4RLR6-F1
#
_entry.id   AF-A0A0F4RLR6-F1
#
_cell.length_a   1.000
_cell.length_b   1.000
_cell.length_c   1.000
_cell.angle_alpha   90.00
_cell.angle_beta   90.00
_cell.angle_gamma   90.00
#
_symmetry.space_group_name_H-M   'P 1'
#
loop_
_entity.id
_entity.type
_entity.pdbx_description
1 polymer ?
#
loop_
_entity_poly.entity_id
_entity_poly.type
_entity_poly.pdbx_seq_one_letter_code
_entity_poly.pdbx_strand_id
1 'polypeptide(L)'
;MGYAAVSATSSGIAMFIMSGVHGGQFQSVYPAGYEIWVALAGAISGALALYLTRGWLGLFGKIGLARAVFGACAMALIAALIAGTLIMPVYGTFFAPILVVAAVGLKPWLGVAWMAVVLMAHAMFVRRATELRIEALTADDSAVGQLSPLSQANLYRRRSHMH
;
A
#
# COMPACT_ATOMS: atom_id res chain seq x y z
N MET A 1 -4.61 9.83 -1.14
CA MET A 1 -5.35 9.11 -2.20
C MET A 1 -4.97 7.63 -2.28
N GLY A 2 -3.68 7.26 -2.36
CA GLY A 2 -3.27 5.83 -2.37
C GLY A 2 -3.82 4.99 -1.21
N TYR A 3 -3.73 5.50 0.04
CA TYR A 3 -4.34 4.84 1.21
C TYR A 3 -5.85 4.64 1.09
N ALA A 4 -6.58 5.66 0.63
CA ALA A 4 -8.03 5.58 0.47
C ALA A 4 -8.45 4.51 -0.55
N ALA A 5 -7.76 4.43 -1.69
CA ALA A 5 -8.03 3.43 -2.72
C ALA A 5 -7.73 2.00 -2.22
N VAL A 6 -6.60 1.81 -1.54
CA VAL A 6 -6.24 0.50 -0.96
C VAL A 6 -7.22 0.10 0.14
N SER A 7 -7.59 1.02 1.04
CA SER A 7 -8.59 0.77 2.08
C SER A 7 -9.95 0.40 1.51
N ALA A 8 -10.46 1.15 0.52
CA ALA A 8 -11.74 0.85 -0.11
C ALA A 8 -11.73 -0.52 -0.80
N THR A 9 -10.65 -0.84 -1.51
CA THR A 9 -10.50 -2.12 -2.21
C THR A 9 -10.39 -3.28 -1.22
N SER A 10 -9.60 -3.12 -0.16
CA SER A 10 -9.46 -4.10 0.92
C SER A 10 -10.79 -4.35 1.62
N SER A 11 -11.57 -3.30 1.89
CA SER A 11 -12.94 -3.38 2.41
C SER A 11 -13.86 -4.20 1.50
N GLY A 12 -13.87 -3.89 0.20
CA GLY A 12 -14.67 -4.61 -0.79
C GLY A 12 -14.28 -6.09 -0.94
N ILE A 13 -12.97 -6.39 -0.97
CA ILE A 13 -12.48 -7.78 -1.04
C ILE A 13 -12.85 -8.54 0.25
N ALA A 14 -12.69 -7.93 1.43
CA ALA A 14 -13.06 -8.57 2.70
C ALA A 14 -14.57 -8.90 2.73
N MET A 15 -15.41 -7.94 2.34
CA MET A 15 -16.87 -8.15 2.22
C MET A 15 -17.21 -9.25 1.22
N PHE A 16 -16.55 -9.27 0.07
CA PHE A 16 -16.78 -10.26 -0.97
C PHE A 16 -16.36 -11.69 -0.55
N ILE A 17 -15.23 -11.82 0.16
CA ILE A 17 -14.79 -13.11 0.69
C ILE A 17 -15.77 -13.59 1.76
N MET A 18 -16.14 -12.72 2.71
CA MET A 18 -17.07 -13.08 3.76
C MET A 18 -18.46 -13.43 3.23
N SER A 19 -18.90 -12.85 2.11
CA SER A 19 -20.21 -13.18 1.51
C SER A 19 -20.24 -14.56 0.89
N GLY A 20 -19.11 -14.99 0.32
CA GLY A 20 -18.93 -16.34 -0.19
C GLY A 20 -18.88 -17.41 0.90
N VAL A 21 -18.30 -17.11 2.06
CA VAL A 21 -18.21 -18.06 3.20
C VAL A 21 -19.58 -18.39 3.78
N HIS A 22 -20.50 -17.42 3.80
CA HIS A 22 -21.79 -17.55 4.50
C HIS A 22 -22.98 -17.80 3.56
N GLY A 23 -22.75 -18.09 2.28
CA GLY A 23 -23.80 -18.40 1.32
C GLY A 23 -24.87 -17.29 1.16
N GLY A 24 -24.51 -16.03 1.42
CA GLY A 24 -25.43 -14.89 1.34
C GLY A 24 -26.35 -14.67 2.55
N GLN A 25 -26.21 -15.44 3.63
CA GLN A 25 -27.07 -15.39 4.82
C GLN A 25 -26.46 -14.54 5.97
N PHE A 26 -26.00 -13.32 5.70
CA PHE A 26 -25.37 -12.49 6.73
C PHE A 26 -26.32 -12.04 7.84
N GLN A 27 -27.56 -11.68 7.48
CA GLN A 27 -28.54 -11.14 8.42
C GLN A 27 -29.17 -12.20 9.34
N SER A 28 -29.10 -13.48 8.99
CA SER A 28 -29.69 -14.56 9.80
C SER A 28 -28.71 -15.18 10.80
N VAL A 29 -27.39 -15.06 10.55
CA VAL A 29 -26.35 -15.69 11.37
C VAL A 29 -25.64 -14.71 12.32
N TYR A 30 -25.56 -13.42 11.96
CA TYR A 30 -24.78 -12.44 12.72
C TYR A 30 -25.61 -11.24 13.21
N PRO A 31 -25.16 -10.57 14.30
CA PRO A 31 -25.81 -9.38 14.82
C PRO A 31 -25.88 -8.26 13.78
N ALA A 32 -26.92 -7.43 13.87
CA ALA A 32 -27.03 -6.21 13.08
C ALA A 32 -25.74 -5.37 13.22
N GLY A 33 -25.14 -4.99 12.08
CA GLY A 33 -23.89 -4.23 12.03
C GLY A 33 -22.61 -5.05 11.84
N TYR A 34 -22.68 -6.39 11.81
CA TYR A 34 -21.50 -7.22 11.51
C TYR A 34 -20.89 -6.92 10.14
N GLU A 35 -21.71 -6.69 9.12
CA GLU A 35 -21.28 -6.27 7.79
C GLU A 35 -20.48 -4.96 7.81
N ILE A 36 -20.93 -3.99 8.61
CA ILE A 36 -20.24 -2.71 8.80
C ILE A 36 -18.88 -2.96 9.46
N TRP A 37 -18.82 -3.84 10.46
CA TRP A 37 -17.57 -4.22 11.10
C TRP A 37 -16.59 -4.89 10.13
N VAL A 38 -17.05 -5.83 9.30
CA VAL A 38 -16.23 -6.49 8.28
C VAL A 38 -15.67 -5.45 7.29
N ALA A 39 -16.51 -4.52 6.84
CA ALA A 39 -16.10 -3.44 5.94
C ALA A 39 -15.03 -2.54 6.59
N LEU A 40 -15.21 -2.16 7.86
CA LEU A 40 -14.26 -1.34 8.61
C LEU A 40 -12.94 -2.07 8.87
N ALA A 41 -12.99 -3.34 9.29
CA ALA A 41 -11.82 -4.19 9.48
C ALA A 41 -11.04 -4.36 8.17
N GLY A 42 -11.73 -4.53 7.04
CA GLY A 42 -11.14 -4.55 5.70
C GLY A 42 -10.47 -3.21 5.33
N ALA A 43 -11.11 -2.07 5.64
CA ALA A 43 -10.54 -0.76 5.36
C ALA A 43 -9.28 -0.45 6.20
N ILE A 44 -9.34 -0.76 7.50
CA ILE A 44 -8.25 -0.56 8.46
C ILE A 44 -7.05 -1.44 8.10
N SER A 45 -7.30 -2.72 7.82
CA SER A 45 -6.25 -3.66 7.42
C SER A 45 -5.55 -3.24 6.13
N GLY A 46 -6.28 -2.75 5.13
CA GLY A 46 -5.70 -2.22 3.89
C GLY A 46 -4.78 -1.02 4.13
N ALA A 47 -5.20 -0.08 4.99
CA ALA A 47 -4.38 1.08 5.36
C ALA A 47 -3.10 0.65 6.10
N LEU A 48 -3.23 -0.24 7.10
CA LEU A 48 -2.12 -0.72 7.90
C LEU A 48 -1.14 -1.55 7.06
N ALA A 49 -1.65 -2.44 6.21
CA ALA A 49 -0.81 -3.24 5.32
C ALA A 49 -0.02 -2.35 4.35
N LEU A 50 -0.64 -1.30 3.80
CA LEU A 50 0.06 -0.33 2.96
C LEU A 50 1.14 0.41 3.75
N TYR A 51 0.83 0.83 4.98
CA TYR A 51 1.80 1.50 5.85
C TYR A 51 3.02 0.62 6.14
N LEU A 52 2.80 -0.67 6.42
CA LEU A 52 3.86 -1.64 6.71
C LEU A 52 4.69 -2.00 5.47
N THR A 53 4.08 -2.01 4.29
CA THR A 53 4.74 -2.41 3.03
C THR A 53 5.22 -1.23 2.18
N ARG A 54 5.05 0.01 2.64
CA ARG A 54 5.44 1.23 1.91
C ARG A 54 6.90 1.25 1.46
N GLY A 55 7.80 0.58 2.20
CA GLY A 55 9.22 0.48 1.85
C GLY A 55 9.52 -0.33 0.58
N TRP A 56 8.53 -1.07 0.07
CA TRP A 56 8.63 -1.80 -1.20
C TRP A 56 7.96 -1.06 -2.37
N LEU A 57 7.30 0.07 -2.09
CA LEU A 57 6.59 0.89 -3.06
C LEU A 57 7.34 2.21 -3.31
N GLY A 58 7.03 2.90 -4.41
CA GLY A 58 7.60 4.23 -4.70
C GLY A 58 9.02 4.24 -5.26
N LEU A 59 9.61 3.08 -5.54
CA LEU A 59 10.94 2.97 -6.13
C LEU A 59 10.89 3.11 -7.65
N PHE A 60 11.88 3.79 -8.23
CA PHE A 60 11.97 4.00 -9.68
C PHE A 60 12.51 2.78 -10.43
N GLY A 61 12.13 2.66 -11.70
CA GLY A 61 12.68 1.70 -12.64
C GLY A 61 12.12 0.28 -12.52
N LYS A 62 12.68 -0.65 -13.32
CA LYS A 62 12.21 -2.05 -13.43
C LYS A 62 12.30 -2.82 -12.10
N ILE A 63 13.35 -2.55 -11.31
CA ILE A 63 13.52 -3.13 -9.98
C ILE A 63 12.43 -2.64 -9.02
N GLY A 64 12.05 -1.35 -9.12
CA GLY A 64 10.97 -0.79 -8.34
C GLY A 64 9.62 -1.43 -8.63
N LEU A 65 9.33 -1.71 -9.90
CA LEU A 65 8.13 -2.44 -10.31
C LEU A 65 8.12 -3.88 -9.78
N ALA A 66 9.22 -4.62 -9.90
CA ALA A 66 9.31 -5.99 -9.39
C ALA A 66 9.10 -6.04 -7.86
N ARG A 67 9.70 -5.09 -7.12
CA ARG A 67 9.50 -4.95 -5.67
C ARG A 67 8.06 -4.56 -5.34
N ALA A 68 7.41 -3.73 -6.16
CA ALA A 68 6.01 -3.38 -5.99
C ALA A 68 5.09 -4.59 -6.17
N VAL A 69 5.38 -5.47 -7.14
CA VAL A 69 4.62 -6.71 -7.35
C VAL A 69 4.77 -7.66 -6.18
N PHE A 70 6.01 -7.90 -5.73
CA PHE A 70 6.27 -8.71 -4.55
C PHE A 70 5.60 -8.10 -3.30
N GLY A 71 5.70 -6.78 -3.16
CA GLY A 71 5.08 -6.05 -2.07
C GLY A 71 3.57 -6.09 -2.10
N ALA A 72 2.93 -6.11 -3.28
CA ALA A 72 1.49 -6.28 -3.42
C ALA A 72 1.03 -7.64 -2.91
N CYS A 73 1.75 -8.72 -3.23
CA CYS A 73 1.45 -10.06 -2.73
C CYS A 73 1.57 -10.12 -1.20
N ALA A 74 2.67 -9.63 -0.65
CA ALA A 74 2.88 -9.62 0.79
C ALA A 74 1.89 -8.68 1.51
N MET A 75 1.53 -7.55 0.91
CA MET A 75 0.52 -6.63 1.43
C MET A 75 -0.85 -7.31 1.51
N ALA A 76 -1.22 -8.14 0.53
CA ALA A 76 -2.47 -8.89 0.57
C ALA A 76 -2.52 -9.84 1.78
N LEU A 77 -1.43 -10.55 2.04
CA LEU A 77 -1.33 -11.48 3.18
C LEU A 77 -1.34 -10.77 4.52
N ILE A 78 -0.63 -9.64 4.64
CA ILE A 78 -0.63 -8.80 5.85
C ILE A 78 -2.02 -8.22 6.09
N ALA A 79 -2.68 -7.71 5.05
CA ALA A 79 -4.05 -7.22 5.15
C ALA A 79 -5.01 -8.33 5.59
N ALA A 80 -4.90 -9.52 4.99
CA ALA A 80 -5.71 -10.69 5.36
C ALA A 80 -5.51 -11.07 6.82
N LEU A 81 -4.28 -11.08 7.31
CA LEU A 81 -3.95 -11.40 8.70
C LEU A 81 -4.57 -10.38 9.66
N ILE A 82 -4.43 -9.08 9.38
CA ILE A 82 -4.99 -8.01 10.22
C ILE A 82 -6.52 -8.06 10.19
N ALA A 83 -7.13 -8.16 9.01
CA ALA A 83 -8.58 -8.23 8.84
C ALA A 83 -9.15 -9.46 9.57
N GLY A 84 -8.54 -10.63 9.36
CA GLY A 84 -8.92 -11.87 10.02
C GLY A 84 -8.84 -11.75 11.53
N THR A 85 -7.76 -11.18 12.05
CA THR A 85 -7.59 -10.96 13.51
C THR A 85 -8.66 -10.03 14.07
N LEU A 86 -9.02 -8.96 13.35
CA LEU A 86 -10.05 -8.01 13.77
C LEU A 86 -11.47 -8.60 13.71
N ILE A 87 -11.75 -9.45 12.72
CA ILE A 87 -13.09 -10.03 12.53
C ILE A 87 -13.30 -11.22 13.46
N MET A 88 -12.30 -12.10 13.57
CA MET A 88 -12.35 -13.28 14.41
C MET A 88 -10.97 -13.52 15.04
N PRO A 89 -10.72 -13.06 16.27
CA PRO A 89 -9.45 -13.25 16.94
C PRO A 89 -9.04 -14.73 16.99
N VAL A 90 -7.73 -14.98 16.91
CA VAL A 90 -7.11 -16.32 16.87
C VAL A 90 -7.40 -17.09 15.59
N TYR A 91 -8.65 -17.42 15.29
CA TYR A 91 -9.00 -18.22 14.11
C TYR A 91 -8.78 -17.46 12.81
N GLY A 92 -9.25 -16.22 12.73
CA GLY A 92 -9.12 -15.39 11.54
C GLY A 92 -7.66 -15.08 11.19
N THR A 93 -6.77 -14.99 12.16
CA THR A 93 -5.33 -14.73 11.92
C THR A 93 -4.69 -15.81 11.04
N PHE A 94 -5.06 -17.09 11.25
CA PHE A 94 -4.52 -18.21 10.47
C PHE A 94 -5.32 -18.50 9.20
N PHE A 95 -6.65 -18.48 9.30
CA PHE A 95 -7.51 -18.87 8.18
C PHE A 95 -7.69 -17.77 7.14
N ALA A 96 -7.65 -16.49 7.50
CA ALA A 96 -7.90 -15.42 6.54
C ALA A 96 -6.85 -15.34 5.41
N PRO A 97 -5.53 -15.48 5.66
CA PRO A 97 -4.56 -15.57 4.57
C PRO A 97 -4.82 -16.72 3.61
N ILE A 98 -5.20 -17.90 4.13
CA ILE A 98 -5.56 -19.08 3.32
C ILE A 98 -6.82 -18.80 2.50
N LEU A 99 -7.84 -18.19 3.11
CA LEU A 99 -9.08 -17.82 2.43
C LEU A 99 -8.83 -16.81 1.31
N VAL A 100 -7.94 -15.83 1.50
CA VAL A 100 -7.57 -14.89 0.44
C VAL A 100 -6.90 -15.60 -0.73
N VAL A 101 -5.94 -16.50 -0.46
CA VAL A 101 -5.28 -17.28 -1.51
C VAL A 101 -6.28 -18.16 -2.26
N ALA A 102 -7.17 -18.85 -1.52
CA ALA A 102 -8.22 -19.65 -2.11
C ALA A 102 -9.21 -18.81 -2.94
N ALA A 103 -9.61 -17.64 -2.43
CA ALA A 103 -10.52 -16.73 -3.14
C ALA A 103 -9.91 -16.22 -4.44
N VAL A 104 -8.62 -15.88 -4.46
CA VAL A 104 -7.91 -15.49 -5.69
C VAL A 104 -7.77 -16.69 -6.64
N GLY A 105 -7.51 -17.90 -6.13
CA GLY A 105 -7.46 -19.11 -6.94
C GLY A 105 -8.79 -19.43 -7.63
N LEU A 106 -9.91 -19.23 -6.93
CA LEU A 106 -11.27 -19.43 -7.49
C LEU A 106 -11.70 -18.27 -8.39
N LYS A 107 -11.31 -17.04 -8.06
CA LYS A 107 -11.72 -15.80 -8.73
C LYS A 107 -10.48 -14.93 -8.99
N PRO A 108 -9.73 -15.20 -10.07
CA PRO A 108 -8.45 -14.54 -10.35
C PRO A 108 -8.59 -13.02 -10.57
N TRP A 109 -9.78 -12.56 -10.95
CA TRP A 109 -10.06 -11.12 -11.08
C TRP A 109 -9.90 -10.35 -9.76
N LEU A 110 -10.05 -10.99 -8.59
CA LEU A 110 -9.76 -10.37 -7.28
C LEU A 110 -8.28 -10.03 -7.16
N GLY A 111 -7.40 -10.94 -7.61
CA GLY A 111 -5.97 -10.70 -7.66
C GLY A 111 -5.63 -9.55 -8.61
N VAL A 112 -6.27 -9.49 -9.77
CA VAL A 112 -6.09 -8.39 -10.74
C VAL A 112 -6.55 -7.05 -10.15
N ALA A 113 -7.72 -7.01 -9.52
CA ALA A 113 -8.27 -5.80 -8.89
C ALA A 113 -7.36 -5.29 -7.76
N TRP A 114 -6.86 -6.20 -6.92
CA TRP A 114 -5.87 -5.88 -5.91
C TRP A 114 -4.61 -5.29 -6.51
N MET A 115 -4.00 -6.02 -7.47
CA MET A 115 -2.77 -5.59 -8.14
C MET A 115 -2.92 -4.22 -8.80
N ALA A 116 -4.03 -3.96 -9.49
CA ALA A 116 -4.29 -2.68 -10.13
C ALA A 116 -4.24 -1.51 -9.12
N VAL A 117 -4.85 -1.69 -7.95
CA VAL A 117 -4.87 -0.66 -6.90
C VAL A 117 -3.51 -0.50 -6.22
N VAL A 118 -2.76 -1.58 -5.99
CA VAL A 118 -1.39 -1.47 -5.45
C VAL A 118 -0.46 -0.78 -6.45
N LEU A 119 -0.56 -1.11 -7.74
CA LEU A 119 0.24 -0.47 -8.78
C LEU A 119 -0.13 1.01 -8.97
N MET A 120 -1.40 1.35 -8.84
CA MET A 120 -1.83 2.74 -8.78
C MET A 120 -1.20 3.45 -7.58
N ALA A 121 -1.24 2.86 -6.38
CA ALA A 121 -0.60 3.42 -5.19
C ALA A 121 0.92 3.56 -5.38
N HIS A 122 1.58 2.57 -5.99
CA HIS A 122 3.00 2.63 -6.36
C HIS A 122 3.30 3.83 -7.26
N ALA A 123 2.53 4.01 -8.35
CA ALA A 123 2.70 5.13 -9.25
C ALA A 123 2.52 6.49 -8.55
N MET A 124 1.58 6.59 -7.62
CA MET A 124 1.40 7.81 -6.81
C MET A 124 2.61 8.06 -5.89
N PHE A 125 3.15 7.02 -5.25
CA PHE A 125 4.35 7.18 -4.43
C PHE A 125 5.58 7.59 -5.25
N VAL A 126 5.73 7.04 -6.47
CA VAL A 126 6.80 7.44 -7.40
C VAL A 126 6.66 8.92 -7.78
N ARG A 127 5.44 9.38 -8.12
CA ARG A 127 5.19 10.79 -8.41
C ARG A 127 5.54 11.68 -7.23
N ARG A 128 5.06 11.34 -6.03
CA ARG A 128 5.35 12.10 -4.81
C ARG A 128 6.85 12.16 -4.50
N ALA A 129 7.57 11.05 -4.66
CA ALA A 129 9.01 11.00 -4.48
C ALA A 129 9.75 11.88 -5.52
N THR A 130 9.21 11.98 -6.73
CA THR A 130 9.75 12.86 -7.78
C THR A 130 9.57 14.32 -7.42
N GLU A 131 8.36 14.72 -7.01
CA GLU A 131 8.04 16.09 -6.57
C GLU A 131 8.94 16.54 -5.42
N LEU A 132 9.04 15.72 -4.37
CA LEU A 132 9.88 16.02 -3.21
C LEU A 132 11.36 16.15 -3.58
N ARG A 133 11.83 15.37 -4.56
CA ARG A 133 13.21 15.46 -5.06
C ARG A 133 13.44 16.76 -5.83
N ILE A 134 12.48 17.19 -6.64
CA ILE A 134 12.58 18.46 -7.39
C ILE A 134 12.56 19.62 -6.40
N GLU A 135 11.64 19.62 -5.43
CA GLU A 135 11.58 20.65 -4.38
C GLU A 135 12.89 20.74 -3.60
N ALA A 136 13.47 19.61 -3.20
CA ALA A 136 14.76 19.58 -2.51
C ALA A 136 15.90 20.17 -3.36
N LEU A 137 15.95 19.86 -4.66
CA LEU A 137 16.95 20.41 -5.57
C LEU A 137 16.79 21.93 -5.74
N THR A 138 15.55 22.42 -5.87
CA THR A 138 15.29 23.87 -5.97
C THR A 138 15.63 24.61 -4.68
N ALA A 139 15.38 23.98 -3.52
CA ALA A 139 15.76 24.54 -2.23
C ALA A 139 17.29 24.61 -2.07
N ASP A 140 18.01 23.56 -2.47
CA ASP A 140 19.48 23.55 -2.49
C ASP A 140 20.05 24.65 -3.41
N ASP A 141 19.53 24.80 -4.63
CA ASP A 141 19.98 25.85 -5.56
C ASP A 141 19.73 27.25 -4.99
N SER A 142 18.58 27.47 -4.33
CA SER A 142 18.28 28.74 -3.68
C SER A 142 19.20 29.02 -2.49
N ALA A 143 19.53 28.00 -1.69
CA ALA A 143 20.45 28.11 -0.58
C ALA A 143 21.87 28.43 -1.07
N VAL A 144 22.32 27.78 -2.15
CA VAL A 144 23.62 28.07 -2.79
C VAL A 144 23.65 29.50 -3.35
N GLY A 145 22.54 29.99 -3.90
CA GLY A 145 22.42 31.38 -4.37
C GLY A 145 22.47 32.44 -3.26
N GLN A 146 22.17 32.07 -2.01
CA GLN A 146 22.27 32.96 -0.84
C GLN A 146 23.68 32.97 -0.21
N LEU A 147 24.60 32.11 -0.65
CA LEU A 147 25.96 32.09 -0.14
C LEU A 147 26.77 33.26 -0.70
N SER A 148 27.75 33.73 0.07
CA SER A 148 28.68 34.75 -0.42
C SER A 148 29.48 34.22 -1.62
N PRO A 149 29.92 35.11 -2.55
CA PRO A 149 30.66 34.69 -3.75
C PRO A 149 31.90 33.84 -3.46
N LEU A 150 32.55 34.09 -2.31
CA LEU A 150 33.70 33.32 -1.84
C LEU A 150 33.34 31.90 -1.39
N SER A 151 32.19 31.73 -0.71
CA SER A 151 31.68 30.42 -0.30
C SER A 151 31.23 29.59 -1.51
N GLN A 152 30.59 30.25 -2.48
CA GLN A 152 30.15 29.64 -3.73
C GLN A 152 31.34 29.14 -4.57
N ALA A 153 32.40 29.94 -4.69
CA ALA A 153 33.63 29.55 -5.39
C ALA A 153 34.33 28.35 -4.73
N ASN A 154 34.30 28.27 -3.40
CA ASN A 154 34.93 27.17 -2.66
C ASN A 154 34.13 25.86 -2.79
N LEU A 155 32.79 25.92 -2.79
CA LEU A 155 31.93 24.77 -3.10
C LEU A 155 32.16 24.24 -4.52
N TYR A 156 32.26 25.13 -5.50
CA TYR A 156 32.55 24.76 -6.90
C TYR A 156 33.92 24.09 -7.04
N ARG A 157 34.95 24.66 -6.41
CA ARG A 157 36.32 24.10 -6.41
C ARG A 157 36.38 22.72 -5.73
N ARG A 158 35.61 22.51 -4.66
CA ARG A 158 35.57 21.20 -3.98
C ARG A 158 34.87 20.13 -4.81
N ARG A 159 33.88 20.52 -5.63
CA ARG A 159 33.15 19.61 -6.53
C ARG A 159 34.01 19.15 -7.71
N SER A 160 34.90 20.01 -8.23
CA SER A 160 35.80 19.68 -9.34
C SER A 160 36.95 18.73 -8.99
N HIS A 161 37.24 18.52 -7.70
CA HIS A 161 38.28 17.58 -7.23
C HIS A 161 37.75 16.18 -6.90
N MET A 162 36.43 15.94 -7.03
CA MET A 162 35.80 14.64 -6.77
C MET A 162 35.36 13.89 -8.04
N HIS A 163 35.77 14.38 -9.22
CA HIS A 163 35.67 13.71 -10.51
C HIS A 163 37.08 13.44 -11.04
#